data_AF-A0A1E1WHQ5-F1
#
_entry.id   AF-A0A1E1WHQ5-F1
#
_cell.length_a   1.000
_cell.length_b   1.000
_cell.length_c   1.000
_cell.angle_alpha   90.00
_cell.angle_beta   90.00
_cell.angle_gamma   90.00
#
_symmetry.space_group_name_H-M   'P 1'
#
loop_
_entity.id
_entity.type
_entity.pdbx_description
1 polymer ?
#
loop_
_entity_poly.entity_id
_entity_poly.type
_entity_poly.pdbx_seq_one_letter_code
_entity_poly.pdbx_strand_id
1 'polypeptide(L)'
;MKKWWNWILAVALICLLFIAIPISLSKNKEQMYRPMFDEYVEKFNKSYKNKTDEYETRFQHFMASMEEIERLNAESRGPDDHRARYGLTKLSDMSKAEYREIHLSDEKVTKHPSHYGKTWKDRRKNHTDDHKREPGDQ
;
A
#
# COMPACT_ATOMS: atom_id res chain seq x y z
N MET A 1 -8.72 53.23 9.12
CA MET A 1 -8.99 52.01 9.91
C MET A 1 -9.04 50.81 8.96
N LYS A 2 -8.04 49.93 8.98
CA LYS A 2 -8.02 48.75 8.09
C LYS A 2 -9.20 47.86 8.49
N LYS A 3 -10.13 47.61 7.56
CA LYS A 3 -11.32 46.79 7.81
C LYS A 3 -10.86 45.34 8.06
N TRP A 4 -10.65 45.00 9.34
CA TRP A 4 -10.32 43.65 9.84
C TRP A 4 -11.23 42.54 9.28
N TRP A 5 -12.46 42.90 8.92
CA TRP A 5 -13.39 42.05 8.17
C TRP A 5 -12.83 41.49 6.86
N ASN A 6 -12.00 42.25 6.13
CA ASN A 6 -11.38 41.76 4.89
C ASN A 6 -10.37 40.64 5.14
N TRP A 7 -9.72 40.63 6.32
CA TRP A 7 -8.81 39.55 6.70
C TRP A 7 -9.57 38.29 7.09
N ILE A 8 -10.71 38.44 7.77
CA ILE A 8 -11.61 37.33 8.08
C ILE A 8 -12.15 36.70 6.79
N LEU A 9 -12.59 37.53 5.83
CA LEU A 9 -13.01 37.06 4.50
C LEU A 9 -11.88 36.35 3.74
N ALA A 10 -10.66 36.88 3.77
CA ALA A 10 -9.51 36.25 3.14
C ALA A 10 -9.18 34.89 3.76
N VAL A 11 -9.18 34.78 5.09
CA VAL A 11 -8.95 33.52 5.80
C VAL A 11 -10.07 32.52 5.51
N ALA A 12 -11.33 32.94 5.53
CA ALA A 12 -12.47 32.08 5.21
C ALA A 12 -12.38 31.54 3.77
N LEU A 13 -11.97 32.37 2.81
CA LEU A 13 -11.79 31.96 1.43
C LEU A 13 -10.61 30.98 1.27
N ILE A 14 -9.51 31.19 1.99
CA ILE A 14 -8.38 30.25 2.04
C ILE A 14 -8.83 28.91 2.65
N CYS A 15 -9.55 28.93 3.78
CA CYS A 15 -10.10 27.71 4.38
C CYS A 15 -11.04 26.98 3.43
N LEU A 16 -11.89 27.69 2.70
CA LEU A 16 -12.77 27.11 1.70
C LEU A 16 -11.99 26.44 0.57
N LEU A 17 -10.90 27.02 0.11
CA LEU A 17 -10.02 26.41 -0.89
C LEU A 17 -9.38 25.11 -0.37
N PHE A 18 -8.86 25.12 0.86
CA PHE A 18 -8.28 23.93 1.48
C PHE A 18 -9.29 22.79 1.69
N ILE A 19 -10.58 23.08 1.76
CA ILE A 19 -11.66 22.07 1.87
C ILE A 19 -12.16 21.64 0.48
N ALA A 20 -12.38 22.58 -0.43
CA ALA A 20 -12.96 22.30 -1.74
C ALA A 20 -12.03 21.49 -2.65
N ILE A 21 -10.72 21.77 -2.60
CA ILE A 21 -9.72 21.09 -3.43
C ILE A 21 -9.63 19.58 -3.14
N PRO A 22 -9.43 19.11 -1.89
CA PRO A 22 -9.35 17.66 -1.62
C PRO A 22 -10.66 16.93 -1.94
N ILE A 23 -11.82 17.55 -1.72
CA ILE A 23 -13.13 16.95 -2.07
C ILE A 23 -13.29 16.81 -3.58
N SER A 24 -12.81 17.78 -4.36
CA SER A 24 -12.88 17.71 -5.83
C SER A 24 -11.95 16.61 -6.37
N LEU A 25 -10.74 16.50 -5.82
CA LEU A 25 -9.77 15.46 -6.19
C LEU A 25 -10.28 14.05 -5.90
N SER A 26 -10.91 13.84 -4.73
CA SER A 26 -11.46 12.52 -4.38
C SER A 26 -12.58 12.10 -5.33
N LYS A 27 -13.51 13.01 -5.67
CA LYS A 27 -14.61 12.75 -6.61
C LYS A 27 -14.12 12.40 -8.02
N ASN A 28 -13.06 13.05 -8.50
CA ASN A 28 -12.48 12.77 -9.81
C ASN A 28 -11.85 11.37 -9.87
N LYS A 29 -11.09 10.98 -8.83
CA LYS A 29 -10.52 9.63 -8.72
C LYS A 29 -11.60 8.56 -8.68
N GLU A 30 -12.64 8.81 -7.90
CA GLU A 30 -13.77 7.91 -7.78
C GLU A 30 -14.44 7.65 -9.14
N GLN A 31 -14.72 8.72 -9.91
CA GLN A 31 -15.26 8.62 -11.27
C GLN A 31 -14.34 7.88 -12.24
N MET A 32 -13.01 8.05 -12.10
CA MET A 32 -12.03 7.36 -12.93
C MET A 32 -11.95 5.86 -12.62
N TYR A 33 -11.98 5.48 -11.33
CA TYR A 33 -11.82 4.08 -10.93
C TYR A 33 -13.07 3.24 -11.06
N ARG A 34 -14.27 3.85 -11.12
CA ARG A 34 -15.54 3.14 -11.33
C ARG A 34 -15.57 2.22 -12.56
N PRO A 35 -15.30 2.70 -13.79
CA PRO A 35 -15.26 1.82 -14.95
C PRO A 35 -14.18 0.74 -14.83
N MET A 36 -13.03 1.06 -14.23
CA MET A 36 -11.97 0.06 -13.99
C MET A 36 -12.41 -1.02 -13.00
N PHE A 37 -13.22 -0.66 -12.00
CA PHE A 37 -13.77 -1.59 -11.04
C PHE A 37 -14.86 -2.47 -11.63
N ASP A 38 -15.68 -1.93 -12.54
CA ASP A 38 -16.66 -2.72 -13.30
C ASP A 38 -15.95 -3.80 -14.15
N GLU A 39 -14.91 -3.41 -14.87
CA GLU A 39 -14.05 -4.35 -15.62
C GLU A 39 -13.38 -5.38 -14.69
N TYR A 40 -12.94 -4.96 -13.51
CA TYR A 40 -12.35 -5.85 -12.50
C TYR A 40 -13.36 -6.91 -12.02
N VAL A 41 -14.57 -6.48 -11.68
CA VAL A 41 -15.66 -7.34 -11.21
C VAL A 41 -16.00 -8.39 -12.26
N GLU A 42 -16.06 -7.99 -13.53
CA GLU A 42 -16.30 -8.90 -14.65
C GLU A 42 -15.12 -9.84 -14.89
N LYS A 43 -13.90 -9.31 -14.95
CA LYS A 43 -12.67 -10.07 -15.18
C LYS A 43 -12.45 -11.17 -14.14
N PHE A 44 -12.80 -10.92 -12.89
CA PHE A 44 -12.64 -11.88 -11.79
C PHE A 44 -13.93 -12.58 -11.39
N ASN A 45 -15.02 -12.40 -12.15
CA ASN A 45 -16.33 -13.01 -11.94
C ASN A 45 -16.84 -12.87 -10.50
N LYS A 46 -16.82 -11.64 -9.98
CA LYS A 46 -17.17 -11.34 -8.59
C LYS A 46 -18.69 -11.38 -8.40
N SER A 47 -19.16 -12.13 -7.41
CA SER A 47 -20.59 -12.40 -7.17
C SER A 47 -21.38 -11.23 -6.57
N TYR A 48 -20.69 -10.20 -6.07
CA TYR A 48 -21.31 -9.05 -5.38
C TYR A 48 -21.75 -7.94 -6.32
N LYS A 49 -21.65 -8.10 -7.65
CA LYS A 49 -22.05 -7.10 -8.66
C LYS A 49 -23.46 -6.54 -8.44
N ASN A 50 -24.41 -7.38 -8.00
CA ASN A 50 -25.81 -7.01 -7.83
C ASN A 50 -26.15 -6.55 -6.39
N LYS A 51 -25.18 -6.52 -5.48
CA LYS A 51 -25.39 -6.15 -4.07
C LYS A 51 -24.78 -4.78 -3.83
N THR A 52 -25.60 -3.73 -3.81
CA THR A 52 -25.15 -2.34 -3.76
C THR A 52 -24.21 -2.05 -2.58
N ASP A 53 -24.53 -2.51 -1.38
CA ASP A 53 -23.73 -2.21 -0.18
C ASP A 53 -22.35 -2.90 -0.21
N GLU A 54 -22.32 -4.18 -0.62
CA GLU A 54 -21.08 -4.95 -0.73
C GLU A 54 -20.23 -4.43 -1.90
N TYR A 55 -20.85 -4.09 -3.03
CA TYR A 55 -20.18 -3.51 -4.18
C TYR A 55 -19.47 -2.20 -3.82
N GLU A 56 -20.14 -1.28 -3.12
CA GLU A 56 -19.54 0.00 -2.73
C GLU A 56 -18.40 -0.20 -1.73
N THR A 57 -18.57 -1.08 -0.75
CA THR A 57 -17.50 -1.41 0.21
C THR A 57 -16.27 -1.99 -0.51
N ARG A 58 -16.48 -2.92 -1.45
CA ARG A 58 -15.41 -3.54 -2.26
C ARG A 58 -14.75 -2.52 -3.18
N PHE A 59 -15.51 -1.55 -3.69
CA PHE A 59 -14.99 -0.47 -4.50
C PHE A 59 -14.04 0.44 -3.69
N GLN A 60 -14.39 0.78 -2.45
CA GLN A 60 -13.50 1.55 -1.57
C GLN A 60 -12.18 0.81 -1.28
N HIS A 61 -12.24 -0.51 -1.07
CA HIS A 61 -11.02 -1.33 -0.91
C HIS A 61 -10.20 -1.40 -2.21
N PHE A 62 -10.87 -1.50 -3.35
CA PHE A 62 -10.22 -1.45 -4.65
C PHE A 62 -9.48 -0.13 -4.90
N MET A 63 -10.10 1.01 -4.59
CA MET A 63 -9.44 2.31 -4.68
C MET A 63 -8.20 2.39 -3.80
N ALA A 64 -8.30 1.94 -2.54
CA ALA A 64 -7.16 1.90 -1.63
C ALA A 64 -6.02 1.00 -2.15
N SER A 65 -6.36 -0.14 -2.77
CA SER A 65 -5.38 -1.01 -3.42
C SER A 65 -4.72 -0.36 -4.62
N MET A 66 -5.46 0.39 -5.45
CA MET A 66 -4.90 1.11 -6.60
C MET A 66 -3.90 2.19 -6.17
N GLU A 67 -4.23 2.97 -5.16
CA GLU A 67 -3.31 3.98 -4.60
C GLU A 67 -2.06 3.33 -4.01
N GLU A 68 -2.20 2.19 -3.33
CA GLU A 68 -1.07 1.45 -2.78
C GLU A 68 -0.18 0.87 -3.89
N ILE A 69 -0.77 0.32 -4.95
CA ILE A 69 -0.03 -0.19 -6.12
C ILE A 69 0.77 0.94 -6.79
N GLU A 70 0.15 2.10 -7.00
CA GLU A 70 0.83 3.27 -7.59
C GLU A 70 1.99 3.73 -6.71
N ARG A 71 1.75 3.85 -5.39
CA ARG A 71 2.77 4.22 -4.42
C ARG A 71 3.94 3.24 -4.41
N LEU A 72 3.66 1.94 -4.34
CA LEU A 72 4.70 0.90 -4.30
C LEU A 72 5.50 0.83 -5.61
N ASN A 73 4.85 1.03 -6.75
CA ASN A 73 5.54 1.11 -8.04
C ASN A 73 6.40 2.37 -8.16
N ALA A 74 5.95 3.51 -7.63
CA ALA A 74 6.71 4.76 -7.62
C ALA A 74 7.91 4.70 -6.65
N GLU A 75 7.75 4.04 -5.51
CA GLU A 75 8.81 3.83 -4.50
C GLU A 75 9.79 2.72 -4.90
N SER A 76 9.46 1.90 -5.89
CA SER A 76 10.30 0.78 -6.38
C SER A 76 11.60 1.31 -7.00
N ARG A 77 12.71 1.09 -6.29
CA ARG A 77 14.07 1.51 -6.71
C ARG A 77 14.83 0.33 -7.32
N GLY A 78 15.69 0.63 -8.29
CA GLY A 78 16.62 -0.32 -8.90
C GLY A 78 16.53 -0.35 -10.42
N PRO A 79 17.41 -1.14 -11.07
CA PRO A 79 17.31 -1.41 -12.50
C PRO A 79 15.95 -2.02 -12.85
N ASP A 80 15.45 -1.72 -14.04
CA ASP A 80 14.12 -2.13 -14.48
C ASP A 80 13.85 -3.63 -14.36
N ASP A 81 14.88 -4.45 -14.62
CA ASP A 81 14.80 -5.90 -14.63
C ASP A 81 14.82 -6.53 -13.23
N HIS A 82 15.07 -5.73 -12.19
CA HIS A 82 15.21 -6.20 -10.80
C HIS A 82 14.25 -5.50 -9.84
N ARG A 83 13.44 -4.55 -10.34
CA ARG A 83 12.45 -3.84 -9.52
C ARG A 83 11.16 -4.66 -9.41
N ALA A 84 10.57 -4.73 -8.22
CA ALA A 84 9.25 -5.32 -8.04
C ALA A 84 8.21 -4.43 -8.73
N ARG A 85 7.29 -5.06 -9.47
CA ARG A 85 6.13 -4.41 -10.09
C ARG A 85 4.85 -4.95 -9.47
N TYR A 86 4.04 -4.05 -8.96
CA TYR A 86 2.76 -4.33 -8.33
C TYR A 86 1.64 -4.09 -9.35
N GLY A 87 0.58 -4.89 -9.26
CA GLY A 87 -0.54 -4.84 -10.18
C GLY A 87 -1.81 -5.41 -9.57
N LEU A 88 -2.91 -5.28 -10.30
CA LEU A 88 -4.22 -5.76 -9.87
C LEU A 88 -4.25 -7.29 -9.77
N THR A 89 -4.81 -7.78 -8.67
CA THR A 89 -4.98 -9.21 -8.39
C THR A 89 -6.40 -9.48 -7.93
N LYS A 90 -6.79 -10.76 -7.82
CA LYS A 90 -8.10 -11.19 -7.28
C LYS A 90 -8.40 -10.69 -5.85
N LEU A 91 -7.39 -10.20 -5.15
CA LEU A 91 -7.44 -9.76 -3.75
C LEU A 91 -7.49 -8.23 -3.63
N SER A 92 -7.46 -7.49 -4.75
CA SER A 92 -7.41 -6.03 -4.74
C SER A 92 -8.69 -5.38 -4.20
N ASP A 93 -9.79 -6.12 -4.09
CA ASP A 93 -11.06 -5.72 -3.44
C ASP A 93 -11.13 -6.05 -1.94
N MET A 94 -10.05 -6.59 -1.35
CA MET A 94 -9.99 -6.94 0.07
C MET A 94 -9.19 -5.92 0.86
N SER A 95 -9.63 -5.66 2.09
CA SER A 95 -8.82 -4.92 3.05
C SER A 95 -7.66 -5.77 3.59
N LYS A 96 -6.61 -5.11 4.11
CA LYS A 96 -5.47 -5.79 4.76
C LYS A 96 -5.91 -6.65 5.96
N ALA A 97 -6.96 -6.23 6.67
CA ALA A 97 -7.50 -6.97 7.81
C ALA A 97 -8.24 -8.24 7.35
N GLU A 98 -9.12 -8.12 6.37
CA GLU A 98 -9.83 -9.27 5.77
C GLU A 98 -8.84 -10.27 5.17
N TYR A 99 -7.81 -9.79 4.47
CA TYR A 99 -6.78 -10.66 3.92
C TYR A 99 -6.09 -11.46 5.02
N ARG A 100 -5.69 -10.79 6.10
CA ARG A 100 -5.03 -11.44 7.25
C ARG A 100 -5.94 -12.47 7.92
N GLU A 101 -7.21 -12.13 8.13
CA GLU A 101 -8.17 -13.03 8.79
C GLU A 101 -8.45 -14.28 7.95
N ILE A 102 -8.61 -14.12 6.63
CA ILE A 102 -9.01 -15.22 5.75
C ILE A 102 -7.80 -16.07 5.33
N HIS A 103 -6.66 -15.43 5.04
CA HIS A 103 -5.50 -16.10 4.41
C HIS A 103 -4.33 -16.35 5.35
N LEU A 104 -4.27 -15.70 6.51
CA LEU A 104 -3.16 -15.79 7.46
C LEU A 104 -3.63 -16.17 8.88
N SER A 105 -4.84 -16.73 9.03
CA SER A 105 -5.40 -17.10 10.34
C SER A 105 -4.71 -18.31 10.97
N ASP A 106 -4.14 -19.20 10.15
CA ASP A 106 -3.36 -20.36 10.59
C ASP A 106 -1.88 -20.04 10.82
N GLU A 107 -1.40 -18.88 10.32
CA GLU A 107 -0.04 -18.43 10.51
C GLU A 107 0.19 -18.01 11.97
N LYS A 108 0.66 -18.97 12.78
CA LYS A 108 1.25 -18.66 14.08
C LYS A 108 2.51 -17.83 13.81
N VAL A 109 2.45 -16.54 14.09
CA VAL A 109 3.64 -15.67 14.10
C VAL A 109 4.55 -16.14 15.23
N THR A 110 5.39 -17.13 14.94
CA THR A 110 6.29 -17.77 15.91
C THR A 110 7.47 -16.89 16.28
N LYS A 111 7.72 -15.82 15.51
CA LYS A 111 8.87 -14.94 15.67
C LYS A 111 8.40 -13.50 15.79
N HIS A 112 8.90 -12.80 16.80
CA HIS A 112 8.65 -11.37 16.96
C HIS A 112 9.21 -10.60 15.73
N PRO A 113 8.53 -9.55 15.22
CA PRO A 113 8.97 -8.77 14.06
C PRO A 113 10.45 -8.34 14.08
N SER A 114 11.00 -8.09 15.28
CA SER A 114 12.42 -7.75 15.49
C SER A 114 13.44 -8.83 15.11
N HIS A 115 13.00 -10.06 14.86
CA HIS A 115 13.86 -11.18 14.44
C HIS A 115 13.89 -11.42 12.93
N TYR A 116 12.99 -10.79 12.16
CA TYR A 116 13.05 -10.88 10.70
C TYR A 116 14.26 -10.09 10.18
N GLY A 117 15.08 -10.72 9.33
CA GLY A 117 16.23 -10.08 8.68
C GLY A 117 17.60 -10.20 9.38
N LYS A 118 17.69 -10.77 10.59
CA LYS A 118 18.99 -10.94 11.31
C LYS A 118 19.83 -12.12 10.82
N THR A 119 19.22 -13.12 10.18
CA THR A 119 19.86 -14.41 9.88
C THR A 119 21.06 -14.33 8.93
N TRP A 120 21.15 -13.31 8.06
CA TRP A 120 22.27 -13.16 7.13
C TRP A 120 23.50 -12.47 7.73
N LYS A 121 23.32 -11.62 8.75
CA LYS A 121 24.42 -10.86 9.35
C LYS A 121 25.30 -11.71 10.26
N ASP A 122 24.71 -12.67 10.97
CA ASP A 122 25.45 -13.48 11.94
C ASP A 122 26.25 -14.61 11.29
N ARG A 123 25.78 -15.18 10.17
CA ARG A 123 26.51 -16.25 9.45
C ARG A 123 27.84 -15.77 8.87
N ARG A 124 27.98 -14.47 8.58
CA ARG A 124 29.21 -13.90 7.98
C ARG A 124 30.34 -13.70 8.98
N LYS A 125 30.06 -13.59 10.29
CA LYS A 125 31.10 -13.46 11.32
C LYS A 125 31.85 -14.77 11.56
N ASN A 126 31.13 -15.88 11.59
CA ASN A 126 31.72 -17.19 11.92
C ASN A 126 32.66 -17.75 10.83
N HIS A 127 32.57 -17.28 9.58
CA HIS A 127 33.43 -17.77 8.50
C HIS A 127 34.81 -17.08 8.45
N THR A 128 34.99 -16.00 9.21
CA THR A 128 36.23 -15.21 9.26
C THR A 128 37.21 -15.69 10.32
N ASP A 129 36.76 -16.49 11.29
CA ASP A 129 37.57 -16.92 12.44
C ASP A 129 38.23 -18.30 12.25
N ASP A 130 37.81 -19.08 11.24
CA ASP A 130 38.38 -20.42 10.98
C ASP A 130 39.64 -20.43 10.10
N HIS A 131 40.07 -19.29 9.56
CA HIS A 131 41.32 -19.20 8.77
C HIS A 131 42.57 -18.84 9.58
N LYS A 132 42.56 -18.95 10.92
CA LYS A 132 43.69 -18.51 11.76
C LYS A 132 44.24 -19.53 12.77
N ARG A 133 44.07 -20.83 12.49
CA ARG A 133 44.75 -21.96 13.16
C ARG A 133 45.26 -22.87 12.02
N GLU A 134 46.53 -23.07 11.74
CA GLU A 134 47.67 -23.47 12.58
C GLU A 134 49.00 -23.37 11.79
N PRO A 135 50.16 -23.57 12.43
CA PRO A 135 51.48 -23.04 12.07
C PRO A 135 52.44 -24.09 11.46
N GLY A 136 53.61 -23.61 11.00
CA GLY A 136 54.89 -24.27 11.27
C GLY A 136 55.40 -25.34 10.28
N ASP A 137 56.54 -25.00 9.68
CA ASP A 137 57.72 -25.83 9.43
C ASP A 137 57.59 -27.16 8.65
N GLN A 138 58.08 -27.13 7.40
CA GLN A 138 59.26 -27.88 6.94
C GLN A 138 59.74 -27.43 5.56
#